data_AF-A0A0L0NYC3-F1
#
_entry.id   AF-A0A0L0NYC3-F1
#
_cell.length_a   1.000
_cell.length_b   1.000
_cell.length_c   1.000
_cell.angle_alpha   90.00
_cell.angle_beta   90.00
_cell.angle_gamma   90.00
#
_symmetry.space_group_name_H-M   'P 1'
#
loop_
_entity.id
_entity.type
_entity.pdbx_description
1 polymer ?
#
loop_
_entity_poly.entity_id
_entity_poly.type
_entity_poly.pdbx_seq_one_letter_code
_entity_poly.pdbx_strand_id
1 'polypeptide(L)'
;MLWLIPFLLALALATSYKEELTFRPLPRNTLLADFHFNSVLPPFPLEYTNLSAPQSSHKPRHYGFFPRMLAPIVEATNTRELHLRFTQGWWDADLWGLLPHNGTVIGGTGVEVWAAIEAPSIEEAKRSWYKLTESLSGVFCASLNFVNDAITTVPKHKTASQGAGFVTSPGNKLFLLRAALPDEPICTENLTPFLKMLPTRGKAGIASLLDGHKLYDSLWHSMSVDLVTHCEDGQCHLELDQHIHHVADITRLIRRRNEGGIPKPVPGDKLRCDQSKYHDAWHCFPAPEFPAIEWDIEGLYGRAIQGPGFENQRGVTTVNFLVDKESWRVALTEEGKDDVPVENIFEIVEAKPHNFRISTADFNKVLPKQDSPLLVSRSLTGYSQDLGGMRVTIRNPQDKDLSLVYFESLPWFMRIYLHTLQVGGNGTVENQFFKPAIDRERPTHLELALSIPAGGSITLTYQFDKSLLLFSEYPPDANHGFAIEPAVVKIIDKETGNTLYQLRTPSLLLTLPTPDFSMPYNVTILTCTVMSLAFGCVFNLLVKKVVTEEEFEEISKKSPLGKLKAKIAMLKSKIKGVKA
;
A
#
# COMPACT_ATOMS: atom_id res chain seq x y z
N MET A 1 -53.83 39.68 16.90
CA MET A 1 -53.34 39.20 15.60
C MET A 1 -51.87 38.83 15.80
N LEU A 2 -51.63 37.64 16.37
CA LEU A 2 -50.30 37.09 16.60
C LEU A 2 -49.88 36.33 15.34
N TRP A 3 -48.75 36.70 14.74
CA TRP A 3 -48.08 35.90 13.72
C TRP A 3 -46.89 35.20 14.35
N LEU A 4 -47.04 33.89 14.55
CA LEU A 4 -45.98 32.95 14.89
C LEU A 4 -45.08 32.77 13.67
N ILE A 5 -43.81 33.15 13.79
CA ILE A 5 -42.75 32.74 12.87
C ILE A 5 -42.28 31.36 13.34
N PRO A 6 -42.34 30.31 12.51
CA PRO A 6 -41.79 29.01 12.90
C PRO A 6 -40.27 29.12 12.81
N PHE A 7 -39.62 29.03 13.97
CA PHE A 7 -38.19 28.76 14.06
C PHE A 7 -38.00 27.33 13.53
N LEU A 8 -37.62 27.21 12.27
CA LEU A 8 -37.13 25.97 11.68
C LEU A 8 -35.83 25.62 12.41
N LEU A 9 -35.97 24.82 13.46
CA LEU A 9 -34.87 24.10 14.07
C LEU A 9 -34.35 23.15 12.99
N ALA A 10 -33.37 23.61 12.21
CA ALA A 10 -32.52 22.73 11.43
C ALA A 10 -31.74 21.90 12.45
N LEU A 11 -32.34 20.80 12.92
CA LEU A 11 -31.54 19.67 13.38
C LEU A 11 -30.65 19.32 12.20
N ALA A 12 -29.39 19.74 12.25
CA ALA A 12 -28.36 19.15 11.44
C ALA A 12 -28.32 17.67 11.84
N LEU A 13 -29.08 16.83 11.13
CA LEU A 13 -28.73 15.42 11.04
C LEU A 13 -27.31 15.43 10.49
N ALA A 14 -26.35 15.13 11.35
CA ALA A 14 -24.98 14.89 10.90
C ALA A 14 -25.06 13.90 9.74
N THR A 15 -24.65 14.33 8.54
CA THR A 15 -24.64 13.47 7.38
C THR A 15 -23.69 12.32 7.70
N SER A 16 -24.21 11.09 7.72
CA SER A 16 -23.46 9.89 8.11
C SER A 16 -22.42 9.44 7.08
N TYR A 17 -22.28 10.21 5.98
CA TYR A 17 -21.26 10.06 4.96
C TYR A 17 -20.87 11.43 4.39
N LYS A 18 -19.56 11.63 4.15
CA LYS A 18 -18.99 12.80 3.47
C LYS A 18 -17.85 12.35 2.57
N GLU A 19 -17.68 13.04 1.44
CA GLU A 19 -16.59 12.83 0.51
C GLU A 19 -16.01 14.17 0.01
N GLU A 20 -14.69 14.25 0.01
CA GLU A 20 -13.94 15.46 -0.29
C GLU A 20 -12.74 15.12 -1.18
N LEU A 21 -12.59 15.85 -2.28
CA LEU A 21 -11.46 15.71 -3.20
C LEU A 21 -10.68 17.02 -3.23
N THR A 22 -9.43 17.00 -2.80
CA THR A 22 -8.56 18.17 -2.85
C THR A 22 -7.47 18.02 -3.91
N PHE A 23 -7.41 18.97 -4.83
CA PHE A 23 -6.33 19.09 -5.80
C PHE A 23 -5.36 20.19 -5.38
N ARG A 24 -4.06 19.86 -5.36
CA ARG A 24 -2.97 20.80 -5.11
C ARG A 24 -1.89 20.63 -6.17
N PRO A 25 -1.77 21.56 -7.12
CA PRO A 25 -0.63 21.59 -8.03
C PRO A 25 0.68 21.72 -7.25
N LEU A 26 1.66 20.94 -7.67
CA LEU A 26 3.01 20.90 -7.12
C LEU A 26 4.00 21.30 -8.24
N PRO A 27 5.25 21.68 -7.89
CA PRO A 27 6.24 22.07 -8.88
C PRO A 27 6.51 20.94 -9.90
N ARG A 28 7.09 21.29 -11.06
CA ARG A 28 7.49 20.33 -12.10
C ARG A 28 6.35 19.47 -12.66
N ASN A 29 5.20 20.07 -12.97
CA ASN A 29 4.06 19.39 -13.59
C ASN A 29 3.50 18.21 -12.77
N THR A 30 3.64 18.28 -11.44
CA THR A 30 3.08 17.28 -10.54
C THR A 30 1.80 17.78 -9.88
N LEU A 31 0.90 16.87 -9.53
CA LEU A 31 -0.39 17.18 -8.91
C LEU A 31 -0.60 16.24 -7.74
N LEU A 32 -0.78 16.79 -6.53
CA LEU A 32 -1.28 16.03 -5.40
C LEU A 32 -2.81 16.01 -5.47
N ALA A 33 -3.39 14.82 -5.48
CA ALA A 33 -4.81 14.61 -5.32
C ALA A 33 -5.06 13.83 -4.02
N ASP A 34 -5.92 14.39 -3.18
CA ASP A 34 -6.32 13.85 -1.89
C ASP A 34 -7.81 13.52 -1.91
N PHE A 35 -8.14 12.23 -1.86
CA PHE A 35 -9.50 11.73 -1.75
C PHE A 35 -9.76 11.33 -0.31
N HIS A 36 -10.74 11.97 0.33
CA HIS A 36 -11.13 11.73 1.70
C HIS A 36 -12.58 11.27 1.73
N PHE A 37 -12.84 10.15 2.42
CA PHE A 37 -14.16 9.59 2.64
C PHE A 37 -14.36 9.30 4.12
N ASN A 38 -15.43 9.85 4.68
CA ASN A 38 -15.80 9.64 6.07
C ASN A 38 -17.18 8.98 6.14
N SER A 39 -17.31 7.92 6.93
CA SER A 39 -18.58 7.24 7.17
C SER A 39 -18.73 6.83 8.63
N VAL A 40 -19.94 6.99 9.18
CA VAL A 40 -20.21 6.71 10.59
C VAL A 40 -21.27 5.62 10.71
N LEU A 41 -20.95 4.57 11.45
CA LEU A 41 -21.93 3.55 11.83
C LEU A 41 -22.88 4.12 12.89
N PRO A 42 -24.21 3.91 12.76
CA PRO A 42 -25.15 4.33 13.79
C PRO A 42 -24.80 3.77 15.18
N PRO A 43 -25.15 4.49 16.27
CA PRO A 43 -24.79 4.08 17.62
C PRO A 43 -25.28 2.67 17.98
N PHE A 44 -24.43 1.91 18.67
CA PHE A 44 -24.67 0.55 19.13
C PHE A 44 -24.07 0.35 20.54
N PRO A 45 -24.62 -0.59 21.33
CA PRO A 45 -24.02 -0.95 22.62
C PRO A 45 -22.70 -1.70 22.38
N LEU A 46 -21.61 -1.19 22.94
CA LEU A 46 -20.30 -1.84 22.83
C LEU A 46 -20.20 -2.99 23.84
N GLU A 47 -20.23 -4.22 23.32
CA GLU A 47 -20.08 -5.43 24.12
C GLU A 47 -18.72 -6.09 23.82
N TYR A 48 -18.14 -6.75 24.82
CA TYR A 48 -16.96 -7.59 24.64
C TYR A 48 -17.39 -9.00 24.23
N THR A 49 -16.99 -9.43 23.04
CA THR A 49 -17.36 -10.73 22.48
C THR A 49 -16.48 -11.81 23.08
N ASN A 50 -17.03 -12.58 24.02
CA ASN A 50 -16.41 -13.80 24.54
C ASN A 50 -16.92 -15.05 23.79
N LEU A 51 -16.07 -16.07 23.64
CA LEU A 51 -16.47 -17.39 23.11
C LEU A 51 -17.63 -18.03 23.92
N SER A 52 -17.74 -17.67 25.20
CA SER A 52 -18.75 -18.15 26.14
C SER A 52 -19.99 -17.26 26.23
N ALA A 53 -19.96 -16.06 25.64
CA ALA A 53 -21.08 -15.13 25.69
C ALA A 53 -22.17 -15.57 24.70
N PRO A 54 -23.47 -15.54 25.08
CA PRO A 54 -24.55 -15.77 24.13
C PRO A 54 -24.45 -14.77 22.98
N GLN A 55 -24.75 -15.22 21.75
CA GLN A 55 -24.77 -14.34 20.59
C GLN A 55 -25.68 -13.14 20.88
N SER A 56 -25.10 -11.94 20.90
CA SER A 56 -25.80 -10.69 21.20
C SER A 56 -27.04 -10.53 20.32
N SER A 57 -28.19 -10.28 20.95
CA SER A 57 -29.46 -9.95 20.28
C SER A 57 -29.49 -8.52 19.70
N HIS A 58 -28.44 -7.72 19.93
CA HIS A 58 -28.39 -6.29 19.65
C HIS A 58 -27.44 -5.94 18.49
N LYS A 59 -27.37 -6.79 17.45
CA LYS A 59 -26.68 -6.42 16.22
C LYS A 59 -27.40 -5.25 15.53
N PRO A 60 -26.67 -4.24 15.01
CA PRO A 60 -27.30 -3.18 14.23
C PRO A 60 -28.06 -3.80 13.06
N ARG A 61 -29.37 -3.57 13.01
CA ARG A 61 -30.25 -4.08 11.94
C ARG A 61 -29.91 -3.45 10.58
N HIS A 62 -29.33 -2.24 10.59
CA HIS A 62 -28.97 -1.47 9.41
C HIS A 62 -27.60 -0.82 9.60
N TYR A 63 -26.75 -0.90 8.58
CA TYR A 63 -25.41 -0.31 8.57
C TYR A 63 -25.38 1.11 7.97
N GLY A 64 -26.51 1.61 7.46
CA GLY A 64 -26.56 2.91 6.80
C GLY A 64 -25.58 2.97 5.62
N PHE A 65 -24.68 3.96 5.65
CA PHE A 65 -23.58 4.11 4.68
C PHE A 65 -22.30 3.41 5.10
N PHE A 66 -22.23 2.87 6.31
CA PHE A 66 -21.05 2.16 6.78
C PHE A 66 -20.92 0.78 6.12
N PRO A 67 -19.71 0.33 5.74
CA PRO A 67 -19.52 -0.97 5.10
C PRO A 67 -19.75 -2.14 6.05
N ARG A 68 -20.65 -3.05 5.66
CA ARG A 68 -20.88 -4.34 6.37
C ARG A 68 -19.64 -5.24 6.41
N MET A 69 -18.63 -4.98 5.59
CA MET A 69 -17.44 -5.81 5.47
C MET A 69 -16.54 -5.78 6.72
N LEU A 70 -16.33 -4.60 7.33
CA LEU A 70 -15.35 -4.43 8.42
C LEU A 70 -15.95 -4.62 9.81
N ALA A 71 -17.16 -4.14 10.05
CA ALA A 71 -17.76 -4.16 11.38
C ALA A 71 -17.80 -5.56 12.03
N PRO A 72 -18.22 -6.64 11.33
CA PRO A 72 -18.21 -7.98 11.90
C PRO A 72 -16.80 -8.50 12.24
N ILE A 73 -15.78 -8.09 11.48
CA ILE A 73 -14.38 -8.49 11.73
C ILE A 73 -13.89 -7.86 13.03
N VAL A 74 -14.16 -6.56 13.20
CA VAL A 74 -13.74 -5.74 14.34
C VAL A 74 -14.47 -6.17 15.62
N GLU A 75 -15.79 -6.43 15.51
CA GLU A 75 -16.61 -7.01 16.59
C GLU A 75 -16.09 -8.40 17.01
N ALA A 76 -15.80 -9.28 16.04
CA ALA A 76 -15.37 -10.66 16.31
C ALA A 76 -13.92 -10.80 16.81
N THR A 77 -13.16 -9.69 16.82
CA THR A 77 -11.77 -9.62 17.30
C THR A 77 -11.63 -8.69 18.50
N ASN A 78 -12.73 -8.07 18.97
CA ASN A 78 -12.72 -7.03 20.02
C ASN A 78 -11.72 -5.90 19.71
N THR A 79 -11.57 -5.58 18.42
CA THR A 79 -10.74 -4.48 17.97
C THR A 79 -11.48 -3.18 18.22
N ARG A 80 -10.81 -2.21 18.83
CA ARG A 80 -11.39 -0.90 19.17
C ARG A 80 -10.90 0.19 18.24
N GLU A 81 -9.69 0.02 17.76
CA GLU A 81 -9.09 0.86 16.74
C GLU A 81 -8.33 -0.01 15.76
N LEU A 82 -8.46 0.28 14.48
CA LEU A 82 -7.78 -0.41 13.40
C LEU A 82 -7.27 0.64 12.41
N HIS A 83 -6.00 0.54 12.09
CA HIS A 83 -5.35 1.40 11.12
C HIS A 83 -4.59 0.52 10.14
N LEU A 84 -4.90 0.70 8.87
CA LEU A 84 -4.28 -0.02 7.77
C LEU A 84 -3.77 0.98 6.75
N ARG A 85 -2.55 0.76 6.26
CA ARG A 85 -1.87 1.63 5.29
C ARG A 85 -1.27 0.80 4.17
N PHE A 86 -1.43 1.29 2.95
CA PHE A 86 -0.76 0.80 1.75
C PHE A 86 -0.06 2.00 1.13
N THR A 87 1.26 2.03 1.12
CA THR A 87 2.01 3.15 0.54
C THR A 87 3.13 2.66 -0.37
N GLN A 88 3.31 3.28 -1.53
CA GLN A 88 4.41 2.98 -2.43
C GLN A 88 4.92 4.26 -3.10
N GLY A 89 6.21 4.26 -3.43
CA GLY A 89 6.94 5.41 -3.93
C GLY A 89 7.65 6.17 -2.82
N TRP A 90 8.26 7.29 -3.18
CA TRP A 90 9.04 8.12 -2.27
C TRP A 90 8.45 9.52 -2.21
N TRP A 91 8.23 10.01 -0.98
CA TRP A 91 7.82 11.39 -0.74
C TRP A 91 9.04 12.32 -0.75
N ASP A 92 9.09 13.21 -1.74
CA ASP A 92 10.13 14.23 -1.83
C ASP A 92 9.75 15.45 -0.97
N ALA A 93 10.22 15.46 0.28
CA ALA A 93 9.95 16.54 1.23
C ALA A 93 10.61 17.87 0.83
N ASP A 94 11.65 17.86 0.00
CA ASP A 94 12.31 19.09 -0.46
C ASP A 94 11.46 19.79 -1.50
N LEU A 95 10.85 19.04 -2.43
CA LEU A 95 9.97 19.56 -3.47
C LEU A 95 8.53 19.79 -2.99
N TRP A 96 7.96 18.83 -2.26
CA TRP A 96 6.53 18.82 -1.91
C TRP A 96 6.26 19.34 -0.49
N GLY A 97 7.27 19.37 0.37
CA GLY A 97 7.16 19.87 1.73
C GLY A 97 6.51 18.86 2.69
N LEU A 98 5.66 19.38 3.57
CA LEU A 98 4.95 18.64 4.60
C LEU A 98 4.07 17.53 4.03
N LEU A 99 4.11 16.37 4.67
CA LEU A 99 3.21 15.25 4.39
C LEU A 99 1.73 15.64 4.62
N PRO A 100 0.79 15.17 3.79
CA PRO A 100 -0.64 15.31 4.03
C PRO A 100 -1.04 14.88 5.44
N HIS A 101 -1.96 15.63 6.06
CA HIS A 101 -2.47 15.39 7.42
C HIS A 101 -1.36 15.18 8.48
N ASN A 102 -0.24 15.90 8.37
CA ASN A 102 0.92 15.73 9.25
C ASN A 102 1.44 14.26 9.33
N GLY A 103 1.18 13.47 8.28
CA GLY A 103 1.55 12.06 8.17
C GLY A 103 0.71 11.09 9.01
N THR A 104 -0.37 11.52 9.67
CA THR A 104 -1.23 10.64 10.50
C THR A 104 -1.84 9.49 9.69
N VAL A 105 -2.25 9.79 8.46
CA VAL A 105 -2.90 8.86 7.52
C VAL A 105 -1.93 8.20 6.53
N ILE A 106 -0.62 8.39 6.70
CA ILE A 106 0.40 7.91 5.73
C ILE A 106 1.23 6.78 6.34
N GLY A 107 1.36 5.68 5.59
CA GLY A 107 2.13 4.50 5.97
C GLY A 107 3.57 4.51 5.45
N GLY A 108 4.32 3.50 5.86
CA GLY A 108 5.60 3.15 5.25
C GLY A 108 5.39 2.41 3.93
N THR A 109 6.46 2.26 3.15
CA THR A 109 6.42 1.46 1.92
C THR A 109 5.93 0.03 2.19
N GLY A 110 5.06 -0.48 1.33
CA GLY A 110 4.40 -1.79 1.50
C GLY A 110 3.11 -1.63 2.31
N VAL A 111 2.86 -2.59 3.21
CA VAL A 111 1.68 -2.60 4.08
C VAL A 111 2.05 -2.43 5.53
N GLU A 112 1.35 -1.55 6.22
CA GLU A 112 1.47 -1.36 7.67
C GLU A 112 0.10 -1.48 8.32
N VAL A 113 0.01 -2.26 9.39
CA VAL A 113 -1.22 -2.46 10.16
C VAL A 113 -0.93 -2.32 11.64
N TRP A 114 -1.78 -1.58 12.35
CA TRP A 114 -1.79 -1.56 13.80
C TRP A 114 -3.22 -1.49 14.33
N ALA A 115 -3.45 -2.13 15.47
CA ALA A 115 -4.75 -2.20 16.08
C ALA A 115 -4.66 -2.16 17.61
N ALA A 116 -5.63 -1.50 18.24
CA ALA A 116 -5.87 -1.57 19.67
C ALA A 116 -6.94 -2.63 19.95
N ILE A 117 -6.55 -3.73 20.59
CA ILE A 117 -7.42 -4.87 20.86
C ILE A 117 -7.71 -4.94 22.36
N GLU A 118 -8.99 -5.00 22.72
CA GLU A 118 -9.41 -5.26 24.10
C GLU A 118 -9.30 -6.77 24.39
N ALA A 119 -8.64 -7.12 25.49
CA ALA A 119 -8.54 -8.51 25.97
C ALA A 119 -8.17 -8.56 27.46
N PRO A 120 -8.41 -9.69 28.17
CA PRO A 120 -7.93 -9.87 29.54
C PRO A 120 -6.43 -10.13 29.62
N SER A 121 -5.82 -10.69 28.56
CA SER A 121 -4.39 -11.01 28.50
C SER A 121 -3.79 -10.74 27.11
N ILE A 122 -2.45 -10.66 27.04
CA ILE A 122 -1.73 -10.44 25.79
C ILE A 122 -1.84 -11.66 24.86
N GLU A 123 -1.94 -12.88 25.41
CA GLU A 123 -2.09 -14.10 24.62
C GLU A 123 -3.45 -14.14 23.90
N GLU A 124 -4.52 -13.70 24.57
CA GLU A 124 -5.85 -13.58 23.96
C GLU A 124 -5.88 -12.45 22.93
N ALA A 125 -5.26 -11.30 23.23
CA ALA A 125 -5.12 -10.20 22.28
C ALA A 125 -4.39 -10.65 21.00
N LYS A 126 -3.31 -11.44 21.14
CA LYS A 126 -2.58 -12.00 19.99
C LYS A 126 -3.42 -12.96 19.15
N ARG A 127 -4.27 -13.80 19.77
CA ARG A 127 -5.20 -14.66 19.01
C ARG A 127 -6.19 -13.84 18.20
N SER A 128 -6.76 -12.79 18.80
CA SER A 128 -7.63 -11.86 18.09
C SER A 128 -6.90 -11.10 16.97
N TRP A 129 -5.63 -10.73 17.19
CA TRP A 129 -4.77 -10.08 16.21
C TRP A 129 -4.47 -10.96 14.99
N TYR A 130 -4.16 -12.24 15.19
CA TYR A 130 -3.96 -13.17 14.06
C TYR A 130 -5.25 -13.40 13.28
N LYS A 131 -6.38 -13.54 13.97
CA LYS A 131 -7.69 -13.63 13.32
C LYS A 131 -8.03 -12.35 12.54
N LEU A 132 -7.69 -11.19 13.08
CA LEU A 132 -7.88 -9.88 12.42
C LEU A 132 -7.04 -9.79 11.14
N THR A 133 -5.73 -10.04 11.24
CA THR A 133 -4.80 -9.94 10.10
C THR A 133 -5.10 -10.97 9.01
N GLU A 134 -5.49 -12.20 9.37
CA GLU A 134 -5.96 -13.22 8.43
C GLU A 134 -7.26 -12.78 7.72
N SER A 135 -8.22 -12.21 8.45
CA SER A 135 -9.46 -11.70 7.86
C SER A 135 -9.21 -10.51 6.93
N LEU A 136 -8.33 -9.59 7.32
CA LEU A 136 -7.94 -8.43 6.51
C LEU A 136 -7.14 -8.83 5.27
N SER A 137 -6.32 -9.88 5.35
CA SER A 137 -5.63 -10.48 4.19
C SER A 137 -6.61 -10.86 3.11
N GLY A 138 -7.68 -11.59 3.46
CA GLY A 138 -8.73 -11.98 2.52
C GLY A 138 -9.57 -10.81 1.99
N VAL A 139 -9.77 -9.76 2.79
CA VAL A 139 -10.52 -8.56 2.38
C VAL A 139 -9.74 -7.71 1.39
N PHE A 140 -8.48 -7.38 1.70
CA PHE A 140 -7.66 -6.47 0.91
C PHE A 140 -6.79 -7.16 -0.13
N CYS A 141 -6.87 -8.50 -0.25
CA CYS A 141 -6.00 -9.30 -1.11
C CYS A 141 -4.51 -9.01 -0.84
N ALA A 142 -4.16 -8.93 0.44
CA ALA A 142 -2.81 -8.58 0.88
C ALA A 142 -2.18 -9.73 1.67
N SER A 143 -0.85 -9.80 1.69
CA SER A 143 -0.06 -10.85 2.37
C SER A 143 -0.07 -10.76 3.91
N LEU A 144 -1.11 -10.15 4.52
CA LEU A 144 -1.27 -9.99 5.97
C LEU A 144 -1.41 -11.33 6.72
N ASN A 145 -1.70 -12.42 6.03
CA ASN A 145 -1.73 -13.78 6.59
C ASN A 145 -0.34 -14.27 7.04
N PHE A 146 0.76 -13.65 6.58
CA PHE A 146 2.11 -13.95 7.06
C PHE A 146 2.47 -13.24 8.36
N VAL A 147 1.59 -12.37 8.90
CA VAL A 147 1.81 -11.72 10.20
C VAL A 147 1.81 -12.78 11.30
N ASN A 148 2.95 -12.92 11.97
CA ASN A 148 3.18 -13.86 13.07
C ASN A 148 3.96 -13.16 14.19
N ASP A 149 4.38 -13.92 15.22
CA ASP A 149 5.14 -13.38 16.35
C ASP A 149 6.50 -12.77 15.91
N ALA A 150 7.10 -13.26 14.83
CA ALA A 150 8.39 -12.81 14.32
C ALA A 150 8.35 -11.43 13.65
N ILE A 151 7.14 -10.92 13.34
CA ILE A 151 6.90 -9.61 12.73
C ILE A 151 6.11 -8.70 13.69
N THR A 152 5.31 -9.28 14.58
CA THR A 152 4.42 -8.52 15.46
C THR A 152 5.19 -7.82 16.59
N THR A 153 4.96 -6.52 16.73
CA THR A 153 5.49 -5.67 17.81
C THR A 153 4.38 -5.11 18.68
N VAL A 154 4.74 -4.76 19.92
CA VAL A 154 3.82 -4.14 20.91
C VAL A 154 4.45 -2.81 21.31
N PRO A 155 4.17 -1.71 20.60
CA PRO A 155 4.77 -0.42 20.89
C PRO A 155 4.48 0.04 22.33
N LYS A 156 5.48 0.61 23.02
CA LYS A 156 5.36 1.02 24.44
C LYS A 156 5.18 2.52 24.62
N HIS A 157 5.98 3.33 23.93
CA HIS A 157 5.76 4.77 23.91
C HIS A 157 4.40 5.03 23.26
N LYS A 158 3.65 6.02 23.78
CA LYS A 158 2.28 6.36 23.36
C LYS A 158 2.21 6.69 21.87
N THR A 159 2.29 5.68 21.02
CA THR A 159 2.21 5.77 19.57
C THR A 159 0.74 5.89 19.22
N ALA A 160 0.17 7.07 19.45
CA ALA A 160 -1.17 7.46 19.01
C ALA A 160 -2.24 6.36 19.18
N SER A 161 -2.58 6.08 20.44
CA SER A 161 -3.97 6.00 20.92
C SER A 161 -4.02 5.56 22.39
N GLN A 162 -4.20 6.54 23.27
CA GLN A 162 -4.83 6.29 24.57
C GLN A 162 -5.89 7.38 24.71
N GLY A 163 -7.06 7.16 24.11
CA GLY A 163 -8.17 8.09 24.28
C GLY A 163 -9.18 8.19 23.14
N ALA A 164 -9.50 7.11 22.42
CA ALA A 164 -10.90 7.02 22.00
C ALA A 164 -11.69 6.76 23.30
N GLY A 165 -12.63 7.63 23.65
CA GLY A 165 -13.29 7.72 24.96
C GLY A 165 -14.13 6.53 25.40
N PHE A 166 -13.69 5.30 25.16
CA PHE A 166 -14.35 4.07 25.55
C PHE A 166 -13.72 3.47 26.81
N VAL A 167 -14.58 2.90 27.64
CA VAL A 167 -14.20 2.22 28.88
C VAL A 167 -14.12 0.72 28.57
N THR A 168 -12.97 0.11 28.85
CA THR A 168 -12.79 -1.34 28.72
C THR A 168 -13.66 -2.08 29.71
N SER A 169 -14.08 -3.30 29.35
CA SER A 169 -14.82 -4.17 30.26
C SER A 169 -14.00 -4.46 31.53
N PRO A 170 -14.64 -4.71 32.69
CA PRO A 170 -13.93 -4.99 33.94
C PRO A 170 -12.95 -6.17 33.79
N GLY A 171 -11.68 -5.93 34.10
CA GLY A 171 -10.62 -6.95 34.01
C GLY A 171 -9.89 -7.00 32.65
N ASN A 172 -10.39 -6.32 31.63
CA ASN A 172 -9.73 -6.22 30.32
C ASN A 172 -8.75 -5.04 30.27
N LYS A 173 -7.83 -5.11 29.31
CA LYS A 173 -6.86 -4.07 28.96
C LYS A 173 -6.83 -3.91 27.44
N LEU A 174 -6.30 -2.78 27.00
CA LEU A 174 -6.00 -2.54 25.58
C LEU A 174 -4.56 -2.91 25.28
N PHE A 175 -4.40 -3.68 24.21
CA PHE A 175 -3.11 -4.06 23.66
C PHE A 175 -2.96 -3.49 22.27
N LEU A 176 -1.98 -2.60 22.10
CA LEU A 176 -1.60 -2.07 20.79
C LEU A 176 -0.63 -3.05 20.13
N LEU A 177 -1.06 -3.61 19.00
CA LEU A 177 -0.29 -4.56 18.21
C LEU A 177 -0.01 -3.94 16.84
N ARG A 178 1.20 -4.10 16.32
CA ARG A 178 1.64 -3.57 15.03
C ARG A 178 2.41 -4.62 14.24
N ALA A 179 2.21 -4.62 12.93
CA ALA A 179 3.06 -5.34 11.98
C ALA A 179 3.25 -4.49 10.70
N ALA A 180 4.37 -4.70 10.01
CA ALA A 180 4.63 -4.10 8.72
C ALA A 180 5.25 -5.13 7.77
N LEU A 181 4.84 -5.10 6.50
CA LEU A 181 5.28 -5.95 5.42
C LEU A 181 5.80 -5.06 4.29
N PRO A 182 7.10 -4.69 4.31
CA PRO A 182 7.66 -3.75 3.34
C PRO A 182 7.77 -4.34 1.91
N ASP A 183 7.83 -5.66 1.79
CA ASP A 183 7.90 -6.39 0.51
C ASP A 183 6.54 -6.52 -0.20
N GLU A 184 5.44 -6.09 0.44
CA GLU A 184 4.11 -6.26 -0.14
C GLU A 184 3.91 -5.32 -1.34
N PRO A 185 3.69 -5.85 -2.56
CA PRO A 185 3.37 -5.03 -3.71
C PRO A 185 1.96 -4.45 -3.57
N ILE A 186 1.80 -3.19 -3.96
CA ILE A 186 0.48 -2.56 -4.02
C ILE A 186 -0.09 -2.75 -5.42
N CYS A 187 -1.23 -3.40 -5.48
CA CYS A 187 -1.86 -3.90 -6.69
C CYS A 187 -3.27 -3.30 -6.88
N THR A 188 -3.80 -3.40 -8.09
CA THR A 188 -5.18 -2.98 -8.42
C THR A 188 -6.25 -3.70 -7.59
N GLU A 189 -5.90 -4.88 -7.12
CA GLU A 189 -6.66 -5.79 -6.30
C GLU A 189 -6.84 -5.25 -4.88
N ASN A 190 -5.97 -4.36 -4.39
CA ASN A 190 -6.15 -3.68 -3.09
C ASN A 190 -7.17 -2.52 -3.18
N LEU A 191 -7.23 -1.83 -4.33
CA LEU A 191 -8.19 -0.73 -4.56
C LEU A 191 -9.64 -1.23 -4.70
N THR A 192 -9.83 -2.39 -5.31
CA THR A 192 -11.17 -2.97 -5.52
C THR A 192 -11.99 -3.15 -4.22
N PRO A 193 -11.46 -3.78 -3.14
CA PRO A 193 -12.15 -3.88 -1.87
C PRO A 193 -12.32 -2.52 -1.19
N PHE A 194 -11.34 -1.61 -1.32
CA PHE A 194 -11.49 -0.23 -0.85
C PHE A 194 -12.73 0.45 -1.46
N LEU A 195 -12.87 0.40 -2.78
CA LEU A 195 -14.05 0.94 -3.46
C LEU A 195 -15.33 0.23 -3.05
N LYS A 196 -15.31 -1.08 -2.83
CA LYS A 196 -16.49 -1.84 -2.36
C LYS A 196 -16.96 -1.43 -0.97
N MET A 197 -16.09 -0.87 -0.13
CA MET A 197 -16.47 -0.33 1.17
C MET A 197 -17.19 1.01 1.06
N LEU A 198 -16.90 1.79 0.02
CA LEU A 198 -17.61 3.04 -0.22
C LEU A 198 -19.07 2.77 -0.62
N PRO A 199 -20.03 3.58 -0.15
CA PRO A 199 -21.45 3.38 -0.46
C PRO A 199 -21.76 3.38 -1.96
N THR A 200 -21.07 4.24 -2.72
CA THR A 200 -21.25 4.41 -4.17
C THR A 200 -20.50 3.36 -4.99
N ARG A 201 -19.65 2.54 -4.37
CA ARG A 201 -18.84 1.50 -5.02
C ARG A 201 -18.02 1.99 -6.22
N GLY A 202 -17.57 3.25 -6.18
CA GLY A 202 -16.81 3.88 -7.27
C GLY A 202 -17.63 4.22 -8.52
N LYS A 203 -18.97 4.27 -8.43
CA LYS A 203 -19.85 4.59 -9.57
C LYS A 203 -20.33 6.03 -9.63
N ALA A 204 -20.42 6.70 -8.48
CA ALA A 204 -20.91 8.07 -8.33
C ALA A 204 -20.03 8.86 -7.36
N GLY A 205 -20.13 10.18 -7.40
CA GLY A 205 -19.33 11.05 -6.53
C GLY A 205 -17.86 11.09 -6.93
N ILE A 206 -17.00 11.59 -6.05
CA ILE A 206 -15.54 11.67 -6.34
C ILE A 206 -14.89 10.29 -6.49
N ALA A 207 -15.47 9.26 -5.86
CA ALA A 207 -15.02 7.88 -5.99
C ALA A 207 -15.11 7.36 -7.44
N SER A 208 -15.94 8.00 -8.27
CA SER A 208 -16.03 7.72 -9.70
C SER A 208 -14.75 8.05 -10.47
N LEU A 209 -13.76 8.77 -9.91
CA LEU A 209 -12.47 9.01 -10.56
C LEU A 209 -11.45 7.90 -10.30
N LEU A 210 -11.60 7.14 -9.21
CA LEU A 210 -10.62 6.17 -8.73
C LEU A 210 -10.52 4.96 -9.67
N ASP A 211 -9.51 4.95 -10.53
CA ASP A 211 -9.13 3.85 -11.42
C ASP A 211 -7.74 3.34 -11.05
N GLY A 212 -7.58 2.01 -10.93
CA GLY A 212 -6.32 1.41 -10.52
C GLY A 212 -5.15 1.73 -11.45
N HIS A 213 -5.37 1.78 -12.77
CA HIS A 213 -4.30 2.04 -13.73
C HIS A 213 -3.81 3.49 -13.70
N LYS A 214 -4.67 4.41 -13.26
CA LYS A 214 -4.37 5.84 -13.11
C LYS A 214 -3.72 6.12 -11.76
N LEU A 215 -4.28 5.57 -10.69
CA LEU A 215 -3.80 5.76 -9.33
C LEU A 215 -2.39 5.18 -9.12
N TYR A 216 -2.15 3.96 -9.61
CA TYR A 216 -0.85 3.28 -9.45
C TYR A 216 0.19 3.69 -10.49
N ASP A 217 -0.18 4.50 -11.49
CA ASP A 217 0.74 5.22 -12.39
C ASP A 217 1.05 6.62 -11.84
N SER A 218 1.22 6.72 -10.52
CA SER A 218 1.66 7.93 -9.80
C SER A 218 3.15 7.85 -9.46
N LEU A 219 3.75 8.97 -9.05
CA LEU A 219 5.13 8.99 -8.51
C LEU A 219 5.16 8.47 -7.07
N TRP A 220 4.08 8.72 -6.34
CA TRP A 220 3.85 8.27 -4.98
C TRP A 220 2.35 8.14 -4.75
N HIS A 221 1.93 7.12 -4.01
CA HIS A 221 0.54 6.98 -3.56
C HIS A 221 0.47 6.33 -2.18
N SER A 222 -0.59 6.69 -1.45
CA SER A 222 -0.91 6.13 -0.15
C SER A 222 -2.41 5.94 -0.04
N MET A 223 -2.83 4.75 0.38
CA MET A 223 -4.21 4.42 0.73
C MET A 223 -4.26 4.10 2.23
N SER A 224 -5.21 4.70 2.94
CA SER A 224 -5.40 4.49 4.36
C SER A 224 -6.84 4.11 4.69
N VAL A 225 -6.98 3.25 5.68
CA VAL A 225 -8.26 2.88 6.28
C VAL A 225 -8.09 2.97 7.78
N ASP A 226 -8.85 3.88 8.38
CA ASP A 226 -8.86 4.19 9.81
C ASP A 226 -10.23 3.92 10.37
N LEU A 227 -10.29 3.06 11.38
CA LEU A 227 -11.51 2.73 12.08
C LEU A 227 -11.31 2.97 13.56
N VAL A 228 -12.11 3.86 14.13
CA VAL A 228 -12.01 4.24 15.54
C VAL A 228 -13.38 4.10 16.21
N THR A 229 -13.40 3.52 17.41
CA THR A 229 -14.61 3.40 18.23
C THR A 229 -14.75 4.59 19.16
N HIS A 230 -15.75 5.43 18.96
CA HIS A 230 -16.08 6.54 19.84
C HIS A 230 -17.29 6.19 20.70
N CYS A 231 -17.22 6.46 22.00
CA CYS A 231 -18.29 6.15 22.94
C CYS A 231 -18.70 7.39 23.73
N GLU A 232 -20.01 7.65 23.76
CA GLU A 232 -20.63 8.70 24.56
C GLU A 232 -21.86 8.10 25.27
N ASP A 233 -21.97 8.29 26.59
CA ASP A 233 -23.12 7.86 27.40
C ASP A 233 -23.56 6.40 27.23
N GLY A 234 -22.60 5.48 27.03
CA GLY A 234 -22.85 4.03 26.89
C GLY A 234 -23.36 3.61 25.53
N GLN A 235 -23.45 4.53 24.57
CA GLN A 235 -23.64 4.25 23.15
C GLN A 235 -22.34 4.52 22.41
N CYS A 236 -21.94 3.61 21.54
CA CYS A 236 -20.72 3.76 20.76
C CYS A 236 -21.03 3.79 19.28
N HIS A 237 -20.28 4.59 18.53
CA HIS A 237 -20.31 4.58 17.08
C HIS A 237 -18.93 4.24 16.54
N LEU A 238 -18.91 3.61 15.37
CA LEU A 238 -17.68 3.33 14.64
C LEU A 238 -17.54 4.39 13.55
N GLU A 239 -16.47 5.16 13.62
CA GLU A 239 -16.09 6.10 12.58
C GLU A 239 -15.05 5.43 11.68
N LEU A 240 -15.36 5.38 10.38
CA LEU A 240 -14.48 4.91 9.33
C LEU A 240 -14.04 6.09 8.49
N ASP A 241 -12.75 6.39 8.57
CA ASP A 241 -12.08 7.41 7.81
C ASP A 241 -11.13 6.75 6.78
N GLN A 242 -11.22 7.17 5.53
CA GLN A 242 -10.50 6.55 4.42
C GLN A 242 -9.87 7.61 3.54
N HIS A 243 -8.57 7.52 3.31
CA HIS A 243 -7.85 8.45 2.45
C HIS A 243 -7.18 7.72 1.28
N ILE A 244 -7.16 8.37 0.12
CA ILE A 244 -6.28 8.02 -1.00
C ILE A 244 -5.55 9.29 -1.42
N HIS A 245 -4.25 9.29 -1.22
CA HIS A 245 -3.37 10.33 -1.73
C HIS A 245 -2.58 9.78 -2.90
N HIS A 246 -2.39 10.57 -3.95
CA HIS A 246 -1.36 10.28 -4.94
C HIS A 246 -0.80 11.55 -5.56
N VAL A 247 0.47 11.47 -5.96
CA VAL A 247 1.17 12.50 -6.72
C VAL A 247 1.26 12.05 -8.17
N ALA A 248 0.44 12.64 -9.02
CA ALA A 248 0.41 12.38 -10.45
C ALA A 248 1.41 13.25 -11.20
N ASP A 249 2.05 12.68 -12.22
CA ASP A 249 2.77 13.43 -13.26
C ASP A 249 1.79 13.70 -14.41
N ILE A 250 1.41 14.98 -14.55
CA ILE A 250 0.37 15.41 -15.49
C ILE A 250 0.78 15.08 -16.94
N THR A 251 2.02 15.41 -17.31
CA THR A 251 2.54 15.20 -18.67
C THR A 251 2.57 13.72 -19.01
N ARG A 252 2.99 12.88 -18.06
CA ARG A 252 3.01 11.41 -18.23
C ARG A 252 1.60 10.86 -18.46
N LEU A 253 0.61 11.29 -17.67
CA LEU A 253 -0.77 10.84 -17.79
C LEU A 253 -1.42 11.28 -19.12
N ILE A 254 -1.19 12.52 -19.55
CA ILE A 254 -1.68 13.04 -20.84
C ILE A 254 -1.03 12.29 -22.00
N ARG A 255 0.29 12.10 -21.96
CA ARG A 255 1.01 11.32 -22.99
C ARG A 255 0.45 9.91 -23.10
N ARG A 256 0.20 9.24 -21.97
CA ARG A 256 -0.35 7.88 -21.95
C ARG A 256 -1.73 7.80 -22.62
N ARG A 257 -2.57 8.82 -22.45
CA ARG A 257 -3.88 8.93 -23.14
C ARG A 257 -3.69 9.08 -24.65
N ASN A 258 -2.78 9.94 -25.08
CA ASN A 258 -2.63 10.32 -26.49
C ASN A 258 -1.81 9.31 -27.31
N GLU A 259 -0.79 8.69 -26.71
CA GLU A 259 0.22 7.88 -27.42
C GLU A 259 0.26 6.40 -26.98
N GLY A 260 -0.43 6.06 -25.89
CA GLY A 260 -0.46 4.73 -25.28
C GLY A 260 0.47 4.58 -24.07
N GLY A 261 0.40 3.42 -23.40
CA GLY A 261 1.14 3.15 -22.16
C GLY A 261 2.65 2.94 -22.33
N ILE A 262 3.11 2.59 -23.52
CA ILE A 262 4.53 2.35 -23.79
C ILE A 262 5.15 3.67 -24.27
N PRO A 263 6.15 4.22 -23.55
CA PRO A 263 6.86 5.41 -24.00
C PRO A 263 7.48 5.16 -25.37
N LYS A 264 7.07 5.93 -26.37
CA LYS A 264 7.68 5.92 -27.69
C LYS A 264 8.75 7.01 -27.75
N PRO A 265 9.89 6.77 -28.41
CA PRO A 265 10.87 7.83 -28.64
C PRO A 265 10.19 8.98 -29.40
N VAL A 266 10.41 10.20 -28.93
CA VAL A 266 9.87 11.40 -29.57
C VAL A 266 10.45 11.48 -30.98
N PRO A 267 9.62 11.59 -32.04
CA PRO A 267 10.10 11.75 -33.41
C PRO A 267 11.03 12.97 -33.53
N GLY A 268 12.04 12.90 -34.40
CA GLY A 268 13.05 13.96 -34.58
C GLY A 268 12.46 15.35 -34.76
N ASP A 269 11.40 15.47 -35.57
CA ASP A 269 10.71 16.74 -35.86
C ASP A 269 10.00 17.35 -34.65
N LYS A 270 9.73 16.53 -33.62
CA LYS A 270 9.09 16.94 -32.36
C LYS A 270 10.10 17.10 -31.22
N LEU A 271 11.39 16.84 -31.46
CA LEU A 271 12.43 17.06 -30.46
C LEU A 271 12.55 18.57 -30.18
N ARG A 272 12.51 18.90 -28.90
CA ARG A 272 12.63 20.28 -28.45
C ARG A 272 14.10 20.58 -28.17
N CYS A 273 14.79 21.15 -29.15
CA CYS A 273 16.20 21.51 -29.01
C CYS A 273 16.36 22.95 -28.53
N ASP A 274 17.29 23.15 -27.59
CA ASP A 274 17.73 24.46 -27.15
C ASP A 274 18.50 25.16 -28.28
N GLN A 275 17.85 26.15 -28.88
CA GLN A 275 18.37 26.92 -30.02
C GLN A 275 19.59 27.79 -29.65
N SER A 276 19.86 27.98 -28.35
CA SER A 276 21.04 28.74 -27.89
C SER A 276 22.34 27.94 -27.96
N LYS A 277 22.25 26.61 -28.07
CA LYS A 277 23.38 25.69 -28.16
C LYS A 277 23.52 25.16 -29.58
N TYR A 278 24.68 24.55 -29.87
CA TYR A 278 24.91 23.86 -31.14
C TYR A 278 23.82 22.79 -31.33
N HIS A 279 23.11 22.85 -32.45
CA HIS A 279 22.07 21.91 -32.82
C HIS A 279 22.25 21.49 -34.29
N ASP A 280 22.12 20.20 -34.56
CA ASP A 280 22.10 19.63 -35.90
C ASP A 280 21.18 18.39 -35.92
N ALA A 281 21.18 17.62 -37.02
CA ALA A 281 20.35 16.42 -37.15
C ALA A 281 20.69 15.29 -36.16
N TRP A 282 21.85 15.37 -35.49
CA TRP A 282 22.38 14.35 -34.58
C TRP A 282 22.54 14.86 -33.13
N HIS A 283 22.61 16.17 -32.95
CA HIS A 283 22.84 16.85 -31.68
C HIS A 283 21.66 17.77 -31.37
N CYS A 284 20.91 17.39 -30.33
CA CYS A 284 19.79 18.17 -29.82
C CYS A 284 19.89 18.24 -28.29
N PHE A 285 20.37 19.37 -27.77
CA PHE A 285 20.31 19.61 -26.33
C PHE A 285 18.85 19.91 -25.94
N PRO A 286 18.28 19.23 -24.94
CA PRO A 286 16.88 19.43 -24.58
C PRO A 286 16.62 20.86 -24.13
N ALA A 287 15.64 21.50 -24.75
CA ALA A 287 15.12 22.79 -24.31
C ALA A 287 14.34 22.63 -22.99
N PRO A 288 14.32 23.66 -22.11
CA PRO A 288 13.51 23.65 -20.89
C PRO A 288 12.02 23.47 -21.21
N GLU A 289 11.27 22.86 -20.30
CA GLU A 289 9.83 22.62 -20.50
C GLU A 289 9.05 23.93 -20.70
N PHE A 290 7.98 23.88 -21.51
CA PHE A 290 7.11 25.05 -21.65
C PHE A 290 6.36 25.20 -20.33
N PRO A 291 6.42 26.39 -19.70
CA PRO A 291 5.85 26.60 -18.38
C PRO A 291 4.31 26.56 -18.42
N ALA A 292 3.69 26.82 -19.57
CA ALA A 292 2.26 26.78 -19.73
C ALA A 292 1.74 25.35 -19.85
N ILE A 293 0.70 25.01 -19.09
CA ILE A 293 0.03 23.72 -19.13
C ILE A 293 -1.46 23.88 -18.91
N GLU A 294 -2.24 23.06 -19.61
CA GLU A 294 -3.69 22.98 -19.52
C GLU A 294 -4.10 21.50 -19.51
N TRP A 295 -5.02 21.16 -18.61
CA TRP A 295 -5.57 19.83 -18.48
C TRP A 295 -6.95 19.87 -17.82
N ASP A 296 -7.69 18.79 -17.96
CA ASP A 296 -8.99 18.60 -17.33
C ASP A 296 -9.02 17.28 -16.55
N ILE A 297 -9.96 17.16 -15.61
CA ILE A 297 -10.10 15.95 -14.78
C ILE A 297 -10.37 14.73 -15.64
N GLU A 298 -11.24 14.85 -16.64
CA GLU A 298 -11.51 13.77 -17.59
C GLU A 298 -10.26 13.33 -18.35
N GLY A 299 -9.38 14.26 -18.74
CA GLY A 299 -8.11 13.90 -19.37
C GLY A 299 -7.13 13.18 -18.46
N LEU A 300 -7.09 13.53 -17.18
CA LEU A 300 -6.24 12.85 -16.20
C LEU A 300 -6.76 11.46 -15.85
N TYR A 301 -8.02 11.37 -15.42
CA TYR A 301 -8.63 10.16 -14.88
C TYR A 301 -9.37 9.30 -15.91
N GLY A 302 -9.58 9.81 -17.12
CA GLY A 302 -10.31 9.13 -18.20
C GLY A 302 -11.83 9.27 -18.12
N ARG A 303 -12.35 9.99 -17.11
CA ARG A 303 -13.79 10.21 -16.86
C ARG A 303 -14.02 11.45 -16.02
N ALA A 304 -15.14 12.12 -16.26
CA ALA A 304 -15.65 13.20 -15.41
C ALA A 304 -16.25 12.65 -14.10
N ILE A 305 -16.41 13.52 -13.10
CA ILE A 305 -17.04 13.17 -11.82
C ILE A 305 -18.53 12.90 -12.05
N GLN A 306 -19.00 11.70 -11.72
CA GLN A 306 -20.36 11.26 -11.96
C GLN A 306 -21.31 11.73 -10.85
N GLY A 307 -21.80 12.97 -10.95
CA GLY A 307 -22.78 13.56 -10.02
C GLY A 307 -22.31 13.59 -8.55
N PRO A 308 -23.20 13.91 -7.60
CA PRO A 308 -22.92 13.74 -6.19
C PRO A 308 -22.90 12.25 -5.83
N GLY A 309 -22.27 11.91 -4.71
CA GLY A 309 -22.34 10.54 -4.18
C GLY A 309 -23.77 10.14 -3.82
N PHE A 310 -24.58 11.08 -3.35
CA PHE A 310 -26.01 10.92 -3.06
C PHE A 310 -26.83 12.13 -3.50
N GLU A 311 -27.91 11.88 -4.24
CA GLU A 311 -28.80 12.94 -4.73
C GLU A 311 -29.51 13.67 -3.57
N ASN A 312 -29.81 14.95 -3.77
CA ASN A 312 -30.58 15.81 -2.86
C ASN A 312 -29.98 16.00 -1.45
N GLN A 313 -28.70 15.65 -1.24
CA GLN A 313 -27.98 15.92 0.00
C GLN A 313 -26.89 16.97 -0.25
N ARG A 314 -27.06 18.15 0.34
CA ARG A 314 -26.05 19.21 0.29
C ARG A 314 -24.88 18.89 1.22
N GLY A 315 -23.68 19.28 0.82
CA GLY A 315 -22.44 19.18 1.58
C GLY A 315 -21.87 17.76 1.67
N VAL A 316 -22.38 16.81 0.88
CA VAL A 316 -21.88 15.43 0.86
C VAL A 316 -20.65 15.33 -0.04
N THR A 317 -20.71 15.86 -1.26
CA THR A 317 -19.64 15.77 -2.26
C THR A 317 -19.02 17.14 -2.49
N THR A 318 -17.74 17.28 -2.13
CA THR A 318 -17.00 18.54 -2.24
C THR A 318 -15.70 18.36 -3.02
N VAL A 319 -15.36 19.34 -3.86
CA VAL A 319 -14.09 19.39 -4.60
C VAL A 319 -13.39 20.70 -4.28
N ASN A 320 -12.16 20.60 -3.78
CA ASN A 320 -11.33 21.72 -3.38
C ASN A 320 -10.15 21.87 -4.33
N PHE A 321 -9.83 23.12 -4.66
CA PHE A 321 -8.69 23.51 -5.48
C PHE A 321 -7.75 24.40 -4.67
N LEU A 322 -6.65 23.83 -4.19
CA LEU A 322 -5.58 24.56 -3.51
C LEU A 322 -4.57 25.07 -4.54
N VAL A 323 -4.93 26.14 -5.22
CA VAL A 323 -4.15 26.74 -6.32
C VAL A 323 -3.78 28.20 -6.02
N ASP A 324 -2.70 28.68 -6.63
CA ASP A 324 -2.38 30.12 -6.64
C ASP A 324 -3.30 30.84 -7.65
N LYS A 325 -4.22 31.66 -7.15
CA LYS A 325 -5.27 32.33 -7.94
C LYS A 325 -4.72 33.31 -8.98
N GLU A 326 -3.52 33.83 -8.79
CA GLU A 326 -2.92 34.77 -9.74
C GLU A 326 -2.40 34.05 -10.99
N SER A 327 -1.95 32.81 -10.82
CA SER A 327 -1.26 32.04 -11.86
C SER A 327 -2.14 30.92 -12.45
N TRP A 328 -3.06 30.36 -11.66
CA TRP A 328 -3.90 29.23 -12.05
C TRP A 328 -5.36 29.63 -12.20
N ARG A 329 -5.99 29.14 -13.26
CA ARG A 329 -7.43 29.29 -13.52
C ARG A 329 -8.10 27.92 -13.45
N VAL A 330 -9.18 27.85 -12.68
CA VAL A 330 -10.04 26.67 -12.57
C VAL A 330 -11.42 27.05 -13.09
N ALA A 331 -11.95 26.26 -14.03
CA ALA A 331 -13.28 26.47 -14.57
C ALA A 331 -14.04 25.15 -14.72
N LEU A 332 -15.33 25.18 -14.41
CA LEU A 332 -16.26 24.11 -14.69
C LEU A 332 -16.60 24.11 -16.17
N THR A 333 -16.36 23.01 -16.86
CA THR A 333 -16.69 22.83 -18.28
C THR A 333 -18.05 22.16 -18.39
N GLU A 334 -19.00 22.80 -19.07
CA GLU A 334 -20.30 22.21 -19.42
C GLU A 334 -20.44 22.10 -20.94
N GLU A 335 -20.95 20.97 -21.44
CA GLU A 335 -21.18 20.80 -22.88
C GLU A 335 -22.15 21.87 -23.40
N GLY A 336 -21.69 22.64 -24.39
CA GLY A 336 -22.51 23.65 -25.08
C GLY A 336 -22.72 24.96 -24.31
N LYS A 337 -21.99 25.21 -23.22
CA LYS A 337 -21.99 26.48 -22.48
C LYS A 337 -20.57 27.02 -22.27
N ASP A 338 -20.48 28.29 -21.92
CA ASP A 338 -19.22 28.92 -21.53
C ASP A 338 -18.74 28.37 -20.19
N ASP A 339 -17.41 28.24 -20.05
CA ASP A 339 -16.76 27.76 -18.84
C ASP A 339 -17.03 28.68 -17.66
N VAL A 340 -17.49 28.12 -16.54
CA VAL A 340 -17.83 28.89 -15.33
C VAL A 340 -16.63 28.88 -14.37
N PRO A 341 -16.09 30.04 -13.96
CA PRO A 341 -14.95 30.07 -13.06
C PRO A 341 -15.33 29.52 -11.68
N VAL A 342 -14.43 28.71 -11.11
CA VAL A 342 -14.57 28.10 -9.78
C VAL A 342 -13.52 28.71 -8.86
N GLU A 343 -13.91 29.16 -7.67
CA GLU A 343 -12.97 29.81 -6.76
C GLU A 343 -12.06 28.82 -6.02
N ASN A 344 -12.55 28.20 -4.94
CA ASN A 344 -11.76 27.32 -4.09
C ASN A 344 -12.46 25.98 -3.85
N ILE A 345 -13.75 26.04 -3.52
CA ILE A 345 -14.56 24.88 -3.15
C ILE A 345 -15.76 24.84 -4.07
N PHE A 346 -16.02 23.69 -4.67
CA PHE A 346 -17.20 23.43 -5.45
C PHE A 346 -17.98 22.28 -4.83
N GLU A 347 -19.24 22.51 -4.50
CA GLU A 347 -20.15 21.49 -4.00
C GLU A 347 -20.92 20.90 -5.17
N ILE A 348 -20.79 19.59 -5.37
CA ILE A 348 -21.53 18.89 -6.42
C ILE A 348 -22.90 18.52 -5.87
N VAL A 349 -23.95 19.11 -6.44
CA VAL A 349 -25.35 18.85 -6.05
C VAL A 349 -26.16 18.25 -7.19
N GLU A 350 -25.82 18.60 -8.43
CA GLU A 350 -26.58 18.17 -9.61
C GLU A 350 -26.16 16.76 -10.05
N ALA A 351 -27.13 15.90 -10.36
CA ALA A 351 -26.90 14.53 -10.85
C ALA A 351 -26.47 14.49 -12.33
N LYS A 352 -25.45 15.27 -12.68
CA LYS A 352 -24.83 15.32 -14.01
C LYS A 352 -23.32 15.12 -13.91
N PRO A 353 -22.64 14.72 -14.98
CA PRO A 353 -21.18 14.68 -15.01
C PRO A 353 -20.59 16.10 -14.81
N HIS A 354 -19.58 16.22 -13.95
CA HIS A 354 -18.84 17.47 -13.72
C HIS A 354 -17.37 17.27 -14.13
N ASN A 355 -16.89 18.12 -15.03
CA ASN A 355 -15.49 18.15 -15.43
C ASN A 355 -14.93 19.56 -15.16
N PHE A 356 -13.70 19.61 -14.69
CA PHE A 356 -13.03 20.85 -14.32
C PHE A 356 -11.77 20.98 -15.15
N ARG A 357 -11.61 22.14 -15.79
CA ARG A 357 -10.43 22.52 -16.55
C ARG A 357 -9.54 23.38 -15.67
N ILE A 358 -8.26 23.01 -15.61
CA ILE A 358 -7.22 23.68 -14.87
C ILE A 358 -6.15 24.13 -15.87
N SER A 359 -5.80 25.42 -15.84
CA SER A 359 -4.79 26.01 -16.74
C SER A 359 -3.88 26.98 -16.02
N THR A 360 -2.62 27.05 -16.47
CA THR A 360 -1.63 28.02 -15.99
C THR A 360 -0.67 28.41 -17.11
N ALA A 361 -0.12 29.62 -17.03
CA ALA A 361 1.00 30.04 -17.88
C ALA A 361 2.36 29.58 -17.35
N ASP A 362 2.44 29.23 -16.05
CA ASP A 362 3.65 28.73 -15.40
C ASP A 362 3.34 27.72 -14.30
N PHE A 363 3.62 26.44 -14.58
CA PHE A 363 3.42 25.33 -13.64
C PHE A 363 4.30 25.40 -12.40
N ASN A 364 5.33 26.24 -12.36
CA ASN A 364 6.19 26.39 -11.17
C ASN A 364 5.62 27.41 -10.18
N LYS A 365 4.69 28.27 -10.60
CA LYS A 365 4.00 29.21 -9.72
C LYS A 365 2.88 28.50 -8.97
N VAL A 366 3.25 27.80 -7.91
CA VAL A 366 2.32 27.06 -7.04
C VAL A 366 2.28 27.69 -5.66
N LEU A 367 1.29 27.29 -4.86
CA LEU A 367 1.23 27.71 -3.46
C LEU A 367 2.53 27.33 -2.73
N PRO A 368 3.02 28.17 -1.81
CA PRO A 368 4.27 27.93 -1.12
C PRO A 368 4.23 26.58 -0.38
N LYS A 369 5.33 25.82 -0.50
CA LYS A 369 5.46 24.58 0.26
C LYS A 369 5.58 24.91 1.74
N GLN A 370 4.92 24.11 2.57
CA GLN A 370 5.16 24.16 4.01
C GLN A 370 6.34 23.23 4.29
N ASP A 371 7.40 23.75 4.91
CA ASP A 371 8.59 22.96 5.16
C ASP A 371 8.34 21.83 6.18
N SER A 372 9.03 20.71 5.99
CA SER A 372 8.95 19.59 6.92
C SER A 372 9.52 19.99 8.28
N PRO A 373 8.83 19.70 9.41
CA PRO A 373 9.33 20.00 10.75
C PRO A 373 10.54 19.13 11.11
N LEU A 374 10.81 18.05 10.36
CA LEU A 374 11.86 17.10 10.64
C LEU A 374 12.49 16.56 9.36
N LEU A 375 13.82 16.41 9.36
CA LEU A 375 14.56 15.74 8.29
C LEU A 375 15.19 14.46 8.83
N VAL A 376 14.88 13.32 8.22
CA VAL A 376 15.37 12.01 8.68
C VAL A 376 16.03 11.28 7.52
N SER A 377 17.22 10.77 7.76
CA SER A 377 17.92 9.86 6.84
C SER A 377 18.29 8.59 7.58
N ARG A 378 18.08 7.46 6.92
CA ARG A 378 18.35 6.11 7.44
C ARG A 378 19.12 5.35 6.36
N SER A 379 20.21 4.69 6.73
CA SER A 379 21.11 4.03 5.78
C SER A 379 21.83 2.85 6.42
N LEU A 380 22.05 1.79 5.62
CA LEU A 380 22.92 0.69 5.98
C LEU A 380 24.39 1.10 5.79
N THR A 381 25.26 0.61 6.66
CA THR A 381 26.71 0.80 6.63
C THR A 381 27.42 -0.55 6.72
N GLY A 382 28.69 -0.59 6.32
CA GLY A 382 29.48 -1.83 6.25
C GLY A 382 29.33 -2.57 4.92
N TYR A 383 30.25 -3.48 4.66
CA TYR A 383 30.40 -4.20 3.38
C TYR A 383 30.44 -5.73 3.54
N SER A 384 30.26 -6.24 4.77
CA SER A 384 30.38 -7.67 5.05
C SER A 384 29.06 -8.43 4.86
N GLN A 385 29.15 -9.74 4.67
CA GLN A 385 28.00 -10.65 4.55
C GLN A 385 27.53 -11.21 5.89
N ASP A 386 28.35 -11.12 6.93
CA ASP A 386 28.07 -11.51 8.31
C ASP A 386 27.76 -10.31 9.22
N LEU A 387 28.45 -9.18 9.02
CA LEU A 387 28.31 -7.96 9.80
C LEU A 387 27.79 -6.79 8.96
N GLY A 388 27.02 -5.93 9.61
CA GLY A 388 26.57 -4.65 9.06
C GLY A 388 26.47 -3.58 10.14
N GLY A 389 26.10 -2.38 9.72
CA GLY A 389 25.76 -1.30 10.62
C GLY A 389 24.59 -0.50 10.10
N MET A 390 23.97 0.26 10.99
CA MET A 390 22.93 1.21 10.67
C MET A 390 23.39 2.60 11.06
N ARG A 391 23.08 3.58 10.23
CA ARG A 391 23.21 5.00 10.56
C ARG A 391 21.88 5.70 10.33
N VAL A 392 21.40 6.37 11.37
CA VAL A 392 20.18 7.17 11.35
C VAL A 392 20.54 8.59 11.76
N THR A 393 20.28 9.57 10.89
CA THR A 393 20.52 10.98 11.19
C THR A 393 19.19 11.71 11.16
N ILE A 394 18.84 12.31 12.28
CA ILE A 394 17.63 13.11 12.46
C ILE A 394 18.06 14.55 12.70
N ARG A 395 17.57 15.48 11.89
CA ARG A 395 17.87 16.91 11.97
C ARG A 395 16.60 17.71 12.23
N ASN A 396 16.69 18.62 13.19
CA ASN A 396 15.68 19.61 13.50
C ASN A 396 16.00 20.91 12.76
N PRO A 397 15.30 21.24 11.66
CA PRO A 397 15.47 22.50 10.96
C PRO A 397 14.76 23.70 11.64
N GLN A 398 13.98 23.46 12.69
CA GLN A 398 13.14 24.48 13.33
C GLN A 398 13.91 25.28 14.39
N ASP A 399 13.36 26.45 14.74
CA ASP A 399 13.89 27.35 15.79
C ASP A 399 13.45 26.96 17.22
N LYS A 400 12.82 25.79 17.38
CA LYS A 400 12.34 25.28 18.67
C LYS A 400 12.86 23.88 18.93
N ASP A 401 13.02 23.53 20.19
CA ASP A 401 13.41 22.20 20.61
C ASP A 401 12.29 21.19 20.29
N LEU A 402 12.67 20.05 19.72
CA LEU A 402 11.75 18.98 19.34
C LEU A 402 11.92 17.78 20.26
N SER A 403 10.77 17.26 20.72
CA SER A 403 10.69 15.99 21.45
C SER A 403 10.11 14.94 20.53
N LEU A 404 10.84 13.83 20.38
CA LEU A 404 10.57 12.83 19.36
C LEU A 404 10.54 11.43 19.97
N VAL A 405 9.76 10.55 19.37
CA VAL A 405 9.87 9.10 19.57
C VAL A 405 10.33 8.46 18.27
N TYR A 406 11.47 7.80 18.32
CA TYR A 406 12.01 6.98 17.26
C TYR A 406 11.67 5.51 17.56
N PHE A 407 10.89 4.89 16.68
CA PHE A 407 10.53 3.48 16.75
C PHE A 407 11.17 2.75 15.57
N GLU A 408 11.91 1.69 15.89
CA GLU A 408 12.54 0.78 14.93
C GLU A 408 12.14 -0.65 15.28
N SER A 409 11.66 -1.38 14.29
CA SER A 409 11.55 -2.83 14.36
C SER A 409 12.39 -3.42 13.24
N LEU A 410 13.13 -4.48 13.55
CA LEU A 410 14.04 -5.13 12.61
C LEU A 410 13.79 -6.64 12.62
N PRO A 411 13.84 -7.30 11.45
CA PRO A 411 13.69 -8.75 11.37
C PRO A 411 14.66 -9.49 12.30
N TRP A 412 14.25 -10.66 12.77
CA TRP A 412 15.04 -11.46 13.72
C TRP A 412 16.43 -11.84 13.20
N PHE A 413 16.60 -11.92 11.87
CA PHE A 413 17.88 -12.21 11.22
C PHE A 413 18.82 -11.00 11.13
N MET A 414 18.37 -9.83 11.58
CA MET A 414 19.17 -8.62 11.74
C MET A 414 19.34 -8.33 13.24
N ARG A 415 20.38 -8.91 13.84
CA ARG A 415 20.58 -8.87 15.29
C ARG A 415 21.39 -7.66 15.69
N ILE A 416 20.76 -6.70 16.35
CA ILE A 416 21.45 -5.49 16.81
C ILE A 416 22.00 -5.66 18.23
N TYR A 417 23.11 -4.98 18.51
CA TYR A 417 23.71 -4.93 19.82
C TYR A 417 23.60 -3.53 20.43
N LEU A 418 22.76 -3.36 21.46
CA LEU A 418 22.54 -2.05 22.07
C LEU A 418 23.83 -1.41 22.61
N HIS A 419 24.81 -2.21 23.05
CA HIS A 419 26.10 -1.69 23.53
C HIS A 419 26.94 -1.02 22.42
N THR A 420 26.62 -1.25 21.15
CA THR A 420 27.28 -0.62 19.99
C THR A 420 26.61 0.70 19.59
N LEU A 421 25.49 1.06 20.22
CA LEU A 421 24.79 2.31 19.95
C LEU A 421 25.67 3.51 20.34
N GLN A 422 26.11 4.24 19.33
CA GLN A 422 26.79 5.51 19.49
C GLN A 422 25.82 6.62 19.10
N VAL A 423 25.79 7.66 19.92
CA VAL A 423 24.97 8.85 19.73
C VAL A 423 25.90 10.02 19.47
N GLY A 424 25.77 10.65 18.31
CA GLY A 424 26.50 11.86 17.92
C GLY A 424 25.58 13.04 17.70
N GLY A 425 26.14 14.26 17.74
CA GLY A 425 25.40 15.51 17.55
C GLY A 425 24.94 16.13 18.87
N ASN A 426 23.97 17.04 18.79
CA ASN A 426 23.54 17.89 19.89
C ASN A 426 22.27 17.39 20.58
N GLY A 427 21.60 16.39 20.01
CA GLY A 427 20.42 15.79 20.62
C GLY A 427 20.78 14.77 21.71
N THR A 428 19.82 14.51 22.60
CA THR A 428 19.95 13.58 23.72
C THR A 428 18.91 12.47 23.64
N VAL A 429 19.27 11.30 24.17
CA VAL A 429 18.33 10.18 24.38
C VAL A 429 17.81 10.28 25.81
N GLU A 430 16.53 10.59 25.98
CA GLU A 430 15.89 10.76 27.29
C GLU A 430 15.47 9.40 27.87
N ASN A 431 14.94 8.50 27.04
CA ASN A 431 14.49 7.18 27.44
C ASN A 431 14.75 6.15 26.33
N GLN A 432 14.95 4.90 26.72
CA GLN A 432 15.19 3.79 25.81
C GLN A 432 14.36 2.58 26.21
N PHE A 433 13.73 1.95 25.22
CA PHE A 433 13.13 0.64 25.36
C PHE A 433 13.68 -0.27 24.27
N PHE A 434 14.27 -1.39 24.69
CA PHE A 434 14.89 -2.35 23.79
C PHE A 434 14.44 -3.76 24.14
N LYS A 435 14.02 -4.50 23.11
CA LYS A 435 13.70 -5.92 23.18
C LYS A 435 14.48 -6.64 22.08
N PRO A 436 15.41 -7.54 22.43
CA PRO A 436 16.24 -8.22 21.44
C PRO A 436 15.42 -9.21 20.60
N ALA A 437 15.85 -9.45 19.36
CA ALA A 437 15.29 -10.51 18.53
C ALA A 437 15.47 -11.91 19.15
N ILE A 438 14.55 -12.81 18.80
CA ILE A 438 14.67 -14.26 18.98
C ILE A 438 14.41 -14.88 17.62
N ASP A 439 15.31 -15.76 17.18
CA ASP A 439 15.23 -16.35 15.84
C ASP A 439 13.85 -16.95 15.57
N ARG A 440 13.23 -16.52 14.46
CA ARG A 440 11.92 -16.98 13.96
C ARG A 440 10.73 -16.76 14.90
N GLU A 441 10.94 -16.16 16.07
CA GLU A 441 9.90 -15.96 17.06
C GLU A 441 9.62 -14.49 17.35
N ARG A 442 10.62 -13.61 17.27
CA ARG A 442 10.45 -12.22 17.69
C ARG A 442 11.39 -11.26 16.96
N PRO A 443 10.89 -10.12 16.44
CA PRO A 443 11.75 -9.10 15.86
C PRO A 443 12.53 -8.36 16.94
N THR A 444 13.57 -7.67 16.53
CA THR A 444 14.20 -6.65 17.37
C THR A 444 13.24 -5.47 17.46
N HIS A 445 13.03 -4.94 18.65
CA HIS A 445 12.20 -3.76 18.89
C HIS A 445 13.00 -2.74 19.69
N LEU A 446 13.23 -1.58 19.08
CA LEU A 446 13.96 -0.45 19.65
C LEU A 446 13.07 0.80 19.62
N GLU A 447 12.86 1.41 20.77
CA GLU A 447 12.20 2.69 20.92
C GLU A 447 13.09 3.64 21.70
N LEU A 448 13.29 4.84 21.16
CA LEU A 448 14.09 5.89 21.78
C LEU A 448 13.25 7.17 21.88
N ALA A 449 13.14 7.72 23.09
CA ALA A 449 12.66 9.08 23.29
C ALA A 449 13.85 10.03 23.13
N LEU A 450 13.77 10.94 22.18
CA LEU A 450 14.85 11.83 21.78
C LEU A 450 14.44 13.29 22.01
N SER A 451 15.39 14.11 22.43
CA SER A 451 15.26 15.57 22.47
C SER A 451 16.31 16.19 21.57
N ILE A 452 15.90 16.99 20.60
CA ILE A 452 16.81 17.64 19.64
C ILE A 452 16.63 19.16 19.75
N PRO A 453 17.69 19.92 20.09
CA PRO A 453 17.59 21.37 20.18
C PRO A 453 17.31 22.02 18.82
N ALA A 454 16.84 23.27 18.84
CA ALA A 454 16.64 24.10 17.65
C ALA A 454 17.87 24.11 16.72
N GLY A 455 17.66 23.90 15.42
CA GLY A 455 18.73 23.81 14.41
C GLY A 455 19.70 22.61 14.57
N GLY A 456 19.51 21.77 15.59
CA GLY A 456 20.39 20.67 15.94
C GLY A 456 20.16 19.39 15.14
N SER A 457 21.00 18.40 15.40
CA SER A 457 20.84 17.05 14.85
C SER A 457 21.31 15.99 15.84
N ILE A 458 20.76 14.79 15.72
CA ILE A 458 21.22 13.58 16.40
C ILE A 458 21.51 12.51 15.37
N THR A 459 22.64 11.84 15.50
CA THR A 459 23.05 10.70 14.68
C THR A 459 23.15 9.48 15.57
N LEU A 460 22.39 8.44 15.25
CA LEU A 460 22.42 7.15 15.91
C LEU A 460 23.15 6.16 14.99
N THR A 461 24.20 5.53 15.50
CA THR A 461 24.91 4.46 14.77
C THR A 461 25.03 3.22 15.64
N TYR A 462 24.68 2.06 15.10
CA TYR A 462 24.80 0.77 15.79
C TYR A 462 25.15 -0.33 14.81
N GLN A 463 25.79 -1.39 15.30
CA GLN A 463 26.18 -2.55 14.52
C GLN A 463 25.16 -3.67 14.65
N PHE A 464 25.09 -4.53 13.63
CA PHE A 464 24.24 -5.70 13.62
C PHE A 464 24.87 -6.88 12.89
N ASP A 465 24.46 -8.07 13.29
CA ASP A 465 24.83 -9.33 12.64
C ASP A 465 23.72 -9.79 11.70
N LYS A 466 24.13 -10.44 10.61
CA LYS A 466 23.28 -11.07 9.61
C LYS A 466 23.22 -12.57 9.90
N SER A 467 22.08 -13.04 10.42
CA SER A 467 21.88 -14.46 10.68
C SER A 467 21.73 -15.25 9.38
N LEU A 468 22.24 -16.49 9.38
CA LEU A 468 22.01 -17.42 8.28
C LEU A 468 20.56 -17.89 8.26
N LEU A 469 19.95 -17.81 7.08
CA LEU A 469 18.61 -18.30 6.82
C LEU A 469 18.65 -19.74 6.29
N LEU A 470 17.58 -20.48 6.55
CA LEU A 470 17.31 -21.77 5.91
C LEU A 470 16.98 -21.53 4.44
N PHE A 471 17.25 -22.54 3.60
CA PHE A 471 16.94 -22.49 2.16
C PHE A 471 15.49 -22.07 1.87
N SER A 472 14.53 -22.58 2.64
CA SER A 472 13.09 -22.30 2.48
C SER A 472 12.67 -20.91 2.96
N GLU A 473 13.54 -20.15 3.60
CA GLU A 473 13.26 -18.80 4.12
C GLU A 473 13.64 -17.71 3.12
N TYR A 474 14.36 -18.05 2.05
CA TYR A 474 14.65 -17.12 0.99
C TYR A 474 13.44 -16.89 0.09
N PRO A 475 13.19 -15.63 -0.35
CA PRO A 475 12.21 -15.38 -1.38
C PRO A 475 12.65 -16.03 -2.71
N PRO A 476 11.73 -16.24 -3.67
CA PRO A 476 12.05 -16.83 -4.97
C PRO A 476 13.20 -16.13 -5.73
N ASP A 477 13.36 -14.82 -5.53
CA ASP A 477 14.53 -14.05 -6.00
C ASP A 477 15.42 -13.65 -4.81
N ALA A 478 16.23 -14.58 -4.35
CA ALA A 478 17.15 -14.36 -3.22
C ALA A 478 18.20 -13.27 -3.47
N ASN A 479 18.51 -12.98 -4.75
CA ASN A 479 19.51 -11.96 -5.12
C ASN A 479 18.99 -10.54 -4.99
N HIS A 480 17.66 -10.34 -4.98
CA HIS A 480 17.06 -9.04 -4.72
C HIS A 480 17.42 -8.50 -3.33
N GLY A 481 17.49 -9.39 -2.33
CA GLY A 481 17.65 -9.03 -0.93
C GLY A 481 16.31 -8.95 -0.20
N PHE A 482 16.36 -8.54 1.07
CA PHE A 482 15.22 -8.47 1.98
C PHE A 482 14.88 -7.02 2.27
N ALA A 483 13.63 -6.61 2.07
CA ALA A 483 13.22 -5.28 2.50
C ALA A 483 13.10 -5.22 4.04
N ILE A 484 13.64 -4.16 4.62
CA ILE A 484 13.61 -3.87 6.03
C ILE A 484 12.57 -2.79 6.26
N GLU A 485 11.67 -3.03 7.21
CA GLU A 485 10.57 -2.12 7.48
C GLU A 485 11.06 -0.69 7.77
N PRO A 486 10.29 0.32 7.33
CA PRO A 486 10.48 1.70 7.72
C PRO A 486 10.50 1.94 9.24
N ALA A 487 11.48 2.74 9.70
CA ALA A 487 11.43 3.38 11.01
C ALA A 487 10.26 4.35 11.09
N VAL A 488 9.61 4.44 12.24
CA VAL A 488 8.55 5.42 12.52
C VAL A 488 9.13 6.51 13.43
N VAL A 489 9.04 7.78 13.00
CA VAL A 489 9.47 8.93 13.80
C VAL A 489 8.26 9.81 14.08
N LYS A 490 7.99 10.06 15.35
CA LYS A 490 6.85 10.88 15.80
C LYS A 490 7.33 12.09 16.57
N ILE A 491 6.85 13.27 16.22
CA ILE A 491 6.99 14.49 17.02
C ILE A 491 5.88 14.50 18.06
N ILE A 492 6.25 14.61 19.33
CA ILE A 492 5.32 14.58 20.45
C ILE A 492 5.31 15.93 21.14
N ASP A 493 4.11 16.41 21.45
CA ASP A 493 3.93 17.53 22.37
C ASP A 493 4.17 17.06 23.82
N LYS A 494 5.11 17.69 24.53
CA LYS A 494 5.45 17.33 25.91
C LYS A 494 4.30 17.60 26.89
N GLU A 495 3.43 18.56 26.60
CA GLU A 495 2.34 18.94 27.50
C GLU A 495 1.14 18.00 27.37
N THR A 496 0.69 17.78 26.13
CA THR A 496 -0.50 16.95 25.86
C THR A 496 -0.18 15.48 25.64
N GLY A 497 1.05 15.15 25.26
CA GLY A 497 1.44 13.79 24.83
C GLY A 497 0.91 13.42 23.44
N ASN A 498 0.31 14.36 22.71
CA ASN A 498 -0.26 14.12 21.39
C ASN A 498 0.84 14.09 20.31
N THR A 499 0.59 13.32 19.25
CA THR A 499 1.47 13.30 18.08
C THR A 499 1.16 14.51 17.21
N LEU A 500 2.13 15.42 17.05
CA LEU A 500 2.00 16.62 16.21
C LEU A 500 2.27 16.32 14.74
N TYR A 501 3.24 15.45 14.48
CA TYR A 501 3.67 15.05 13.15
C TYR A 501 4.28 13.66 13.22
N GLN A 502 4.05 12.83 12.21
CA GLN A 502 4.71 11.54 12.10
C GLN A 502 5.19 11.28 10.68
N LEU A 503 6.30 10.58 10.56
CA LEU A 503 6.84 10.16 9.28
C LEU A 503 7.36 8.73 9.37
N ARG A 504 7.32 8.03 8.24
CA ARG A 504 8.05 6.77 8.04
C ARG A 504 9.29 7.05 7.21
N THR A 505 10.41 6.47 7.61
CA THR A 505 11.63 6.49 6.79
C THR A 505 11.47 5.59 5.56
N PRO A 506 12.33 5.72 4.54
CA PRO A 506 12.34 4.75 3.45
C PRO A 506 12.67 3.33 3.95
N SER A 507 12.08 2.32 3.29
CA SER A 507 12.51 0.92 3.47
C SER A 507 13.96 0.76 2.99
N LEU A 508 14.69 -0.13 3.64
CA LEU A 508 16.07 -0.46 3.28
C LEU A 508 16.11 -1.85 2.65
N LEU A 509 17.06 -2.08 1.74
CA LEU A 509 17.26 -3.38 1.13
C LEU A 509 18.52 -4.04 1.71
N LEU A 510 18.34 -5.11 2.47
CA LEU A 510 19.42 -5.87 3.10
C LEU A 510 19.80 -7.08 2.25
N THR A 511 21.07 -7.17 1.89
CA THR A 511 21.62 -8.37 1.25
C THR A 511 22.17 -9.34 2.30
N LEU A 512 21.74 -10.60 2.18
CA LEU A 512 22.18 -11.73 3.00
C LEU A 512 23.00 -12.71 2.14
N PRO A 513 23.86 -13.55 2.76
CA PRO A 513 24.65 -14.54 2.04
C PRO A 513 23.75 -15.60 1.40
N THR A 514 23.54 -15.49 0.10
CA THR A 514 22.69 -16.42 -0.66
C THR A 514 23.33 -17.81 -0.75
N PRO A 515 22.60 -18.89 -0.40
CA PRO A 515 23.12 -20.25 -0.55
C PRO A 515 23.15 -20.66 -2.04
N ASP A 516 23.86 -21.74 -2.33
CA ASP A 516 23.84 -22.33 -3.68
C ASP A 516 22.48 -23.00 -3.97
N PHE A 517 21.63 -22.29 -4.72
CA PHE A 517 20.32 -22.78 -5.16
C PHE A 517 20.40 -23.88 -6.24
N SER A 518 21.58 -24.14 -6.82
CA SER A 518 21.73 -25.14 -7.88
C SER A 518 21.73 -26.58 -7.35
N MET A 519 22.16 -26.80 -6.10
CA MET A 519 22.23 -28.15 -5.53
C MET A 519 20.84 -28.80 -5.41
N PRO A 520 19.81 -28.16 -4.81
CA PRO A 520 18.46 -28.73 -4.78
C PRO A 520 17.90 -28.98 -6.18
N TYR A 521 18.13 -28.07 -7.12
CA TYR A 521 17.68 -28.25 -8.51
C TYR A 521 18.29 -29.51 -9.16
N ASN A 522 19.59 -29.73 -8.98
CA ASN A 522 20.27 -30.92 -9.48
C ASN A 522 19.70 -32.22 -8.85
N VAL A 523 19.42 -32.20 -7.55
CA VAL A 523 18.82 -33.34 -6.84
C VAL A 523 17.38 -33.59 -7.30
N THR A 524 16.57 -32.54 -7.50
CA THR A 524 15.20 -32.66 -8.01
C THR A 524 15.18 -33.23 -9.42
N ILE A 525 16.06 -32.77 -10.32
CA ILE A 525 16.17 -33.35 -11.67
C ILE A 525 16.54 -34.83 -11.59
N LEU A 526 17.54 -35.18 -10.78
CA LEU A 526 17.98 -36.57 -10.65
C LEU A 526 16.85 -37.47 -10.11
N THR A 527 16.16 -37.04 -9.06
CA THR A 527 15.07 -37.81 -8.46
C THR A 527 13.87 -37.92 -9.41
N CYS A 528 13.45 -36.84 -10.06
CA CYS A 528 12.38 -36.87 -11.06
C CYS A 528 12.72 -37.75 -12.27
N THR A 529 13.96 -37.74 -12.75
CA THR A 529 14.40 -38.60 -13.86
C THR A 529 14.42 -40.07 -13.45
N VAL A 530 14.94 -40.41 -12.27
CA VAL A 530 14.89 -41.78 -11.74
C VAL A 530 13.45 -42.25 -11.56
N MET A 531 12.58 -41.42 -10.99
CA MET A 531 11.15 -41.74 -10.82
C MET A 531 10.43 -41.91 -12.16
N SER A 532 10.72 -41.06 -13.13
CA SER A 532 10.17 -41.15 -14.49
C SER A 532 10.60 -42.43 -15.19
N LEU A 533 11.88 -42.81 -15.08
CA LEU A 533 12.40 -44.08 -15.62
C LEU A 533 11.77 -45.28 -14.92
N ALA A 534 11.70 -45.28 -13.59
CA ALA A 534 11.08 -46.36 -12.82
C ALA A 534 9.60 -46.51 -13.18
N PHE A 535 8.85 -45.42 -13.19
CA PHE A 535 7.45 -45.40 -13.61
C PHE A 535 7.29 -45.88 -15.06
N GLY A 536 8.11 -45.37 -15.99
CA GLY A 536 8.07 -45.77 -17.39
C GLY A 536 8.37 -47.26 -17.59
N CYS A 537 9.33 -47.82 -16.85
CA CYS A 537 9.62 -49.25 -16.86
C CYS A 537 8.45 -50.07 -16.34
N VAL A 538 7.90 -49.72 -15.17
CA VAL A 538 6.75 -50.42 -14.56
C VAL A 538 5.52 -50.33 -15.45
N PHE A 539 5.21 -49.14 -15.96
CA PHE A 539 4.08 -48.91 -16.86
C PHE A 539 4.23 -49.72 -18.15
N ASN A 540 5.43 -49.74 -18.75
CA ASN A 540 5.69 -50.57 -19.92
C ASN A 540 5.50 -52.07 -19.64
N LEU A 541 5.97 -52.56 -18.49
CA LEU A 541 5.79 -53.98 -18.12
C LEU A 541 4.31 -54.34 -17.92
N LEU A 542 3.51 -53.43 -17.37
CA LEU A 542 2.09 -53.69 -17.11
C LEU A 542 1.23 -53.56 -18.36
N VAL A 543 1.56 -52.63 -19.27
CA VAL A 543 0.71 -52.26 -20.41
C VAL A 543 1.17 -52.88 -21.73
N LYS A 544 2.48 -53.07 -21.93
CA LYS A 544 2.94 -53.72 -23.16
C LYS A 544 2.63 -55.22 -23.07
N LYS A 545 1.87 -55.69 -24.05
CA LYS A 545 1.64 -57.12 -24.25
C LYS A 545 2.99 -57.79 -24.54
N VAL A 546 3.44 -58.65 -23.65
CA VAL A 546 4.63 -59.50 -23.87
C VAL A 546 4.20 -60.57 -24.87
N VAL A 547 4.66 -60.43 -26.12
CA VAL A 547 4.38 -61.35 -27.22
C VAL A 547 5.61 -62.25 -27.39
N THR A 548 5.42 -63.56 -27.52
CA THR A 548 6.52 -64.49 -27.78
C THR A 548 7.14 -64.23 -29.16
N GLU A 549 8.40 -64.61 -29.39
CA GLU A 549 9.06 -64.40 -30.69
C GLU A 549 8.24 -64.99 -31.86
N GLU A 550 7.60 -66.14 -31.64
CA GLU A 550 6.76 -66.80 -32.65
C GLU A 550 5.50 -65.99 -32.99
N GLU A 551 4.79 -65.47 -31.99
CA GLU A 551 3.61 -64.61 -32.21
C GLU A 551 4.01 -63.26 -32.84
N PHE A 552 5.17 -62.72 -32.47
CA PHE A 552 5.71 -61.50 -33.08
C PHE A 552 6.06 -61.72 -34.55
N GLU A 553 6.67 -62.86 -34.90
CA GLU A 553 6.92 -63.23 -36.30
C GLU A 553 5.63 -63.40 -37.12
N GLU A 554 4.58 -63.98 -36.55
CA GLU A 554 3.28 -64.08 -37.23
C GLU A 554 2.62 -62.72 -37.46
N ILE A 555 2.65 -61.84 -36.46
CA ILE A 555 2.10 -60.48 -36.56
C ILE A 555 2.95 -59.65 -37.54
N SER A 556 4.27 -59.81 -37.53
CA SER A 556 5.20 -59.16 -38.45
C SER A 556 4.99 -59.62 -39.90
N LYS A 557 4.73 -60.91 -40.15
CA LYS A 557 4.31 -61.44 -41.46
C LYS A 557 2.99 -60.82 -41.95
N LYS A 558 2.07 -60.46 -41.05
CA LYS A 558 0.79 -59.80 -41.36
C LYS A 558 0.87 -58.27 -41.51
N SER A 559 1.98 -57.65 -41.09
CA SER A 559 2.24 -56.20 -41.25
C SER A 559 2.36 -55.80 -42.74
N PRO A 560 2.16 -54.53 -43.11
CA PRO A 560 2.26 -54.09 -44.52
C PRO A 560 3.64 -54.36 -45.13
N LEU A 561 4.72 -54.23 -44.34
CA LEU A 561 6.09 -54.55 -44.77
C LEU A 561 6.32 -56.06 -44.93
N GLY A 562 5.75 -56.89 -44.05
CA GLY A 562 5.78 -58.34 -44.16
C GLY A 562 5.02 -58.86 -45.38
N LYS A 563 3.83 -58.30 -45.64
CA LYS A 563 3.03 -58.59 -46.85
C LYS A 563 3.71 -58.14 -48.14
N LEU A 564 4.45 -57.04 -48.11
CA LEU A 564 5.25 -56.58 -49.26
C LEU A 564 6.40 -57.55 -49.55
N LYS A 565 7.15 -57.99 -48.53
CA LYS A 565 8.19 -59.03 -48.67
C LYS A 565 7.62 -60.34 -49.22
N ALA A 566 6.45 -60.76 -48.73
CA ALA A 566 5.77 -61.96 -49.22
C ALA A 566 5.31 -61.81 -50.69
N LYS A 567 4.74 -60.66 -51.07
CA LYS A 567 4.35 -60.37 -52.46
C LYS A 567 5.56 -60.34 -53.41
N ILE A 568 6.69 -59.78 -52.98
CA ILE A 568 7.94 -59.76 -53.77
C ILE A 568 8.48 -61.18 -53.94
N ALA A 569 8.43 -62.01 -52.90
CA ALA A 569 8.82 -63.41 -52.99
C ALA A 569 7.90 -64.22 -53.92
N MET A 570 6.59 -63.96 -53.89
CA MET A 570 5.59 -64.59 -54.75
C MET A 570 5.71 -64.14 -56.22
N LEU A 571 6.07 -62.87 -56.48
CA LEU A 571 6.39 -62.40 -57.82
C LEU A 571 7.65 -63.06 -58.37
N LYS A 572 8.70 -63.21 -57.53
CA LYS A 572 9.93 -63.93 -57.90
C LYS A 572 9.68 -65.40 -58.22
N SER A 573 8.78 -66.08 -57.51
CA SER A 573 8.44 -67.48 -57.81
C SER A 573 7.57 -67.60 -59.06
N LYS A 574 6.64 -66.66 -59.31
CA LYS A 574 5.84 -66.62 -60.56
C LYS A 574 6.69 -66.34 -61.81
N ILE A 575 7.74 -65.52 -61.68
CA ILE A 575 8.70 -65.26 -62.77
C ILE A 575 9.60 -66.48 -63.03
N LYS A 576 9.83 -67.35 -62.04
CA LYS A 576 10.57 -68.62 -62.21
C LYS A 576 9.70 -69.81 -62.63
N GLY A 577 8.38 -69.76 -62.41
CA GLY A 577 7.45 -70.87 -62.65
C GLY A 577 6.73 -70.87 -64.00
N VAL A 578 6.95 -69.86 -64.86
CA VAL A 578 6.46 -69.85 -66.25
C VAL A 578 7.66 -70.08 -67.19
N LYS A 579 8.10 -71.33 -67.25
CA LYS A 579 8.93 -71.92 -68.32
C LYS A 579 8.62 -73.42 -68.37
N ALA A 580 7.50 -73.74 -69.03
CA ALA A 580 7.20 -74.91 -69.87
C ALA A 580 5.69 -74.99 -70.02
#